data_AF-A0A957QNF4-F1
#
_entry.id   AF-A0A957QNF4-F1
#
_cell.length_a   1.000
_cell.length_b   1.000
_cell.length_c   1.000
_cell.angle_alpha   90.00
_cell.angle_beta   90.00
_cell.angle_gamma   90.00
#
_symmetry.space_group_name_H-M   'P 1'
#
loop_
_entity.id
_entity.type
_entity.pdbx_description
1 polymer ?
#
loop_
_entity_poly.entity_id
_entity_poly.type
_entity_poly.pdbx_seq_one_letter_code
_entity_poly.pdbx_strand_id
1 'polypeptide(L)'
;NFRHDDDIFELLDAMSSEYSVLIVDGDQKLTGIVTSYDTTEYFRQRAEDLMLVEDIETMLREYIGLAFMDGNGAPDETALDEEAFRITDTGRRLRKQFEGALRHYLASKAESRTNASVDDELSQEVFQRHFGNSGKPKPFRKLSLHDYMEMFLHNDRWPRYAPIVTMDAGAIRRLLHQVREIRNALAHFDGEITAEQREKLHFCAEWLSRFNTPLERHFSGQADDIDELPVTQTPDIVTTPTDVLPVEEELGPQASKYAPLALWLQSQPPKTERIKVPFNRVEEIIGSSLPRSAYVHRAWWANDPVGHAHSILWLDAGWRVASVNMTQSFVTFARVQERQRAYIEFYSVLVGELSKHEAFRDLVPAPAGVNWYTLKNFQNDGRGLASLNFSFGMNDVFRIELYIDSGEQKYNKALYDQIAAQKDALEAAIGYPLSWQRLDDRRASRIAIILEGQAITNDDKKLARLREEAIKAVTAFAQPMGEAILKASDRIDSG
;
A
#
# COMPACT_ATOMS: atom_id res chain seq x y z
N ASN A 1 28.44 33.67 14.38
CA ASN A 1 27.73 34.05 15.62
C ASN A 1 26.32 34.47 15.24
N PHE A 2 25.33 33.77 15.79
CA PHE A 2 23.91 33.96 15.51
C PHE A 2 23.19 34.47 16.75
N ARG A 3 22.07 35.17 16.59
CA ARG A 3 21.17 35.60 17.67
C ARG A 3 20.01 34.61 17.80
N HIS A 4 19.30 34.67 18.92
CA HIS A 4 18.12 33.82 19.16
C HIS A 4 16.96 34.08 18.19
N ASP A 5 16.95 35.25 17.54
CA ASP A 5 15.89 35.67 16.63
C ASP A 5 16.25 35.42 15.16
N ASP A 6 17.46 34.92 14.88
CA ASP A 6 17.93 34.63 13.53
C ASP A 6 17.23 33.38 12.97
N ASP A 7 17.04 33.32 11.65
CA ASP A 7 16.31 32.25 10.98
C ASP A 7 17.02 30.90 11.13
N ILE A 8 16.26 29.85 11.47
CA ILE A 8 16.78 28.49 11.66
C ILE A 8 17.45 27.94 10.39
N PHE A 9 16.99 28.33 9.20
CA PHE A 9 17.58 27.89 7.93
C PHE A 9 18.95 28.53 7.68
N GLU A 10 19.15 29.80 8.05
CA GLU A 10 20.47 30.44 7.98
C GLU A 10 21.46 29.79 8.95
N LEU A 11 20.97 29.37 10.12
CA LEU A 11 21.75 28.62 11.10
C LEU A 11 22.13 27.22 10.60
N LEU A 12 21.20 26.52 9.95
CA LEU A 12 21.44 25.20 9.33
C LEU A 12 22.44 25.27 8.16
N ASP A 13 22.36 26.32 7.33
CA ASP A 13 23.31 26.54 6.24
C ASP A 13 24.73 26.76 6.79
N ALA A 14 24.89 27.55 7.86
CA ALA A 14 26.18 27.71 8.51
C ALA A 14 26.70 26.39 9.11
N MET A 15 25.80 25.60 9.71
CA MET A 15 26.12 24.26 10.25
C MET A 15 26.53 23.23 9.19
N SER A 16 26.20 23.44 7.92
CA SER A 16 26.68 22.57 6.84
C SER A 16 28.19 22.65 6.64
N SER A 17 28.80 23.78 7.05
CA SER A 17 30.23 24.07 6.92
C SER A 17 31.00 23.94 8.24
N GLU A 18 30.34 24.14 9.38
CA GLU A 18 30.93 24.06 10.73
C GLU A 18 30.11 23.14 11.64
N TYR A 19 30.77 22.26 12.41
CA TYR A 19 30.11 21.29 13.30
C TYR A 19 29.31 21.91 14.47
N SER A 20 29.53 23.20 14.74
CA SER A 20 28.88 23.92 15.83
C SER A 20 28.79 25.42 15.55
N VAL A 21 27.67 26.02 15.93
CA VAL A 21 27.42 27.45 15.77
C VAL A 21 27.21 28.08 17.15
N LEU A 22 27.84 29.24 17.38
CA LEU A 22 27.71 29.99 18.64
C LEU A 22 26.51 30.94 18.57
N ILE A 23 25.64 30.86 19.58
CA ILE A 23 24.53 31.79 19.81
C ILE A 23 25.01 32.89 20.76
N VAL A 24 24.80 34.14 20.37
CA VAL A 24 25.15 35.34 21.12
C VAL A 24 23.94 36.24 21.32
N ASP A 25 23.91 37.00 22.41
CA ASP A 25 22.88 38.00 22.65
C ASP A 25 23.13 39.33 21.89
N GLY A 26 22.27 40.32 22.14
CA GLY A 26 22.40 41.67 21.58
C GLY A 26 23.74 42.35 21.87
N ASP A 27 24.38 41.99 22.99
CA ASP A 27 25.66 42.53 23.47
C ASP A 27 26.87 41.66 23.06
N GLN A 28 26.69 40.74 22.09
CA GLN A 28 27.72 39.79 21.61
C GLN A 28 28.26 38.86 22.70
N LYS A 29 27.51 38.67 23.78
CA LYS A 29 27.86 37.72 24.84
C LYS A 29 27.37 36.34 24.45
N LEU A 30 28.24 35.34 24.59
CA LEU A 30 27.89 33.94 24.31
C LEU A 30 26.76 33.49 25.24
N THR A 31 25.63 33.11 24.66
CA THR A 31 24.46 32.57 25.38
C THR A 31 24.27 31.08 25.16
N GLY A 32 24.77 30.53 24.06
CA GLY A 32 24.64 29.10 23.77
C GLY A 32 25.51 28.62 22.62
N ILE A 33 25.48 27.31 22.41
CA ILE A 33 26.08 26.63 21.26
C ILE A 33 25.03 25.67 20.69
N VAL A 34 24.88 25.65 19.37
CA VAL A 34 24.04 24.69 18.66
C VAL A 34 24.96 23.78 17.86
N THR A 35 24.81 22.47 18.03
CA THR A 35 25.63 21.46 17.36
C THR A 35 24.80 20.66 16.37
N SER A 36 25.48 19.94 15.46
CA SER A 36 24.82 18.98 14.56
C SER A 36 24.03 17.90 15.30
N TYR A 37 24.39 17.60 16.55
CA TYR A 37 23.64 16.69 17.40
C TYR A 37 22.31 17.31 17.84
N ASP A 38 22.32 18.57 18.29
CA ASP A 38 21.12 19.27 18.77
C ASP A 38 20.07 19.41 17.65
N THR A 39 20.50 19.72 16.42
CA THR A 39 19.58 19.77 15.28
C THR A 39 19.03 18.39 14.93
N THR A 40 19.87 17.35 15.00
CA THR A 40 19.42 15.97 14.77
C THR A 40 18.41 15.52 15.82
N GLU A 41 18.62 15.82 17.10
CA GLU A 41 17.66 15.53 18.18
C GLU A 41 16.37 16.31 18.00
N TYR A 42 16.44 17.61 17.70
CA TYR A 42 15.28 18.46 17.44
C TYR A 42 14.41 17.90 16.31
N PHE A 43 15.00 17.59 15.15
CA PHE A 43 14.25 17.04 14.02
C PHE A 43 13.75 15.62 14.28
N ARG A 44 14.50 14.78 15.00
CA ARG A 44 14.03 13.45 15.40
C ARG A 44 12.78 13.54 16.25
N GLN A 45 12.82 14.36 17.31
CA GLN A 45 11.71 14.51 18.24
C GLN A 45 10.47 15.08 17.53
N ARG A 46 10.67 16.06 16.65
CA ARG A 46 9.59 16.62 15.84
C ARG A 46 9.00 15.61 14.86
N ALA A 47 9.82 14.75 14.26
CA ALA A 47 9.36 13.67 13.38
C ALA A 47 8.53 12.64 14.17
N GLU A 48 8.98 12.22 15.35
CA GLU A 48 8.21 11.32 16.24
C GLU A 48 6.84 11.92 16.59
N ASP A 49 6.79 13.21 16.93
CA ASP A 49 5.55 13.92 17.25
C ASP A 49 4.58 13.98 16.05
N LEU A 50 5.10 14.20 14.84
CA LEU A 50 4.32 14.15 13.59
C LEU A 50 3.80 12.74 13.29
N MET A 51 4.62 11.70 13.53
CA MET A 51 4.19 10.30 13.35
C MET A 51 3.05 9.94 14.30
N LEU A 52 3.07 10.38 15.56
CA LEU A 52 1.98 10.15 16.51
C LEU A 52 0.67 10.81 16.07
N VAL A 53 0.76 12.01 15.50
CA VAL A 53 -0.40 12.69 14.93
C VAL A 53 -0.95 11.91 13.74
N GLU A 54 -0.08 11.46 12.84
CA GLU A 54 -0.46 10.64 11.68
C GLU A 54 -1.09 9.30 12.11
N ASP A 55 -0.61 8.68 13.18
CA ASP A 55 -1.20 7.48 13.78
C ASP A 55 -2.66 7.72 14.17
N ILE A 56 -2.93 8.84 14.84
CA ILE A 56 -4.28 9.23 15.28
C ILE A 56 -5.18 9.47 14.06
N GLU A 57 -4.70 10.22 13.07
CA GLU A 57 -5.46 10.49 11.84
C GLU A 57 -5.77 9.19 11.07
N THR A 58 -4.81 8.27 11.01
CA THR A 58 -4.94 6.97 10.34
C THR A 58 -5.93 6.07 11.05
N MET A 59 -5.88 5.95 12.39
CA MET A 59 -6.84 5.16 13.16
C MET A 59 -8.27 5.68 12.99
N LEU A 60 -8.47 7.01 13.02
CA LEU A 60 -9.79 7.59 12.77
C LEU A 60 -10.31 7.24 11.38
N ARG A 61 -9.45 7.31 10.36
CA ARG A 61 -9.79 6.97 8.98
C ARG A 61 -10.20 5.50 8.86
N GLU A 62 -9.44 4.59 9.46
CA GLU A 62 -9.74 3.15 9.49
C GLU A 62 -11.08 2.88 10.19
N TYR A 63 -11.31 3.47 11.37
CA TYR A 63 -12.55 3.28 12.13
C TYR A 63 -13.77 3.79 11.37
N ILE A 64 -13.64 4.94 10.69
CA ILE A 64 -14.69 5.42 9.80
C ILE A 64 -14.90 4.41 8.66
N GLY A 65 -13.84 3.91 8.03
CA GLY A 65 -13.93 2.91 6.96
C GLY A 65 -14.64 1.62 7.36
N LEU A 66 -14.41 1.12 8.59
CA LEU A 66 -15.09 -0.07 9.13
C LEU A 66 -16.62 0.07 9.13
N ALA A 67 -17.15 1.27 9.34
CA ALA A 67 -18.60 1.48 9.33
C ALA A 67 -19.23 1.51 7.93
N PHE A 68 -18.42 1.54 6.87
CA PHE A 68 -18.83 1.57 5.47
C PHE A 68 -18.35 0.33 4.71
N MET A 69 -18.11 -0.78 5.40
CA MET A 69 -17.77 -2.03 4.72
C MET A 69 -18.90 -2.45 3.76
N ASP A 70 -18.51 -2.79 2.53
CA ASP A 70 -19.37 -3.44 1.56
C ASP A 70 -19.58 -4.92 1.94
N GLY A 71 -20.46 -5.61 1.20
CA GLY A 71 -20.69 -7.05 1.37
C GLY A 71 -19.45 -7.94 1.12
N ASN A 72 -18.33 -7.35 0.69
CA ASN A 72 -17.08 -8.04 0.36
C ASN A 72 -15.94 -7.73 1.36
N GLY A 73 -16.22 -7.02 2.46
CA GLY A 73 -15.24 -6.72 3.50
C GLY A 73 -14.22 -5.62 3.15
N ALA A 74 -14.51 -4.80 2.13
CA ALA A 74 -13.75 -3.59 1.81
C ALA A 74 -14.58 -2.33 2.10
N PRO A 75 -13.97 -1.19 2.48
CA PRO A 75 -14.73 0.04 2.66
C PRO A 75 -15.32 0.48 1.31
N ASP A 76 -16.62 0.71 1.24
CA ASP A 76 -17.29 1.29 0.08
C ASP A 76 -16.82 2.75 -0.08
N GLU A 77 -15.83 2.93 -0.96
CA GLU A 77 -15.24 4.24 -1.23
C GLU A 77 -16.27 5.23 -1.79
N THR A 78 -17.29 4.75 -2.52
CA THR A 78 -18.34 5.60 -3.07
C THR A 78 -19.23 6.14 -1.95
N ALA A 79 -19.66 5.26 -1.04
CA ALA A 79 -20.45 5.66 0.12
C ALA A 79 -19.66 6.55 1.10
N LEU A 80 -18.36 6.30 1.26
CA LEU A 80 -17.46 7.15 2.06
C LEU A 80 -17.32 8.54 1.45
N ASP A 81 -17.13 8.64 0.13
CA ASP A 81 -17.00 9.92 -0.58
C ASP A 81 -18.32 10.71 -0.57
N GLU A 82 -19.47 10.04 -0.69
CA GLU A 82 -20.80 10.66 -0.58
C GLU A 82 -21.06 11.22 0.82
N GLU A 83 -20.71 10.47 1.86
CA GLU A 83 -20.87 10.92 3.24
C GLU A 83 -19.85 12.01 3.60
N ALA A 84 -18.62 11.88 3.11
CA ALA A 84 -17.62 12.93 3.19
C ALA A 84 -18.15 14.22 2.55
N PHE A 85 -18.75 14.13 1.36
CA PHE A 85 -19.38 15.27 0.70
C PHE A 85 -20.51 15.86 1.54
N ARG A 86 -21.39 15.04 2.13
CA ARG A 86 -22.51 15.50 2.97
C ARG A 86 -22.05 16.31 4.19
N ILE A 87 -20.93 15.90 4.79
CA ILE A 87 -20.41 16.50 6.04
C ILE A 87 -19.46 17.66 5.76
N THR A 88 -18.62 17.53 4.73
CA THR A 88 -17.68 18.57 4.32
C THR A 88 -18.28 19.63 3.43
N ASP A 89 -19.59 19.57 3.14
CA ASP A 89 -20.33 20.51 2.29
C ASP A 89 -20.09 21.95 2.76
N THR A 90 -18.98 22.47 2.28
CA THR A 90 -18.48 23.82 2.46
C THR A 90 -19.48 24.76 1.80
N GLY A 91 -20.20 24.25 0.78
CA GLY A 91 -21.37 24.85 0.17
C GLY A 91 -22.49 25.15 1.16
N ARG A 92 -22.83 24.29 2.13
CA ARG A 92 -23.84 24.61 3.16
C ARG A 92 -23.43 25.77 4.07
N ARG A 93 -22.15 25.80 4.49
CA ARG A 93 -21.63 26.89 5.33
C ARG A 93 -21.50 28.20 4.56
N LEU A 94 -20.94 28.15 3.35
CA LEU A 94 -20.83 29.30 2.43
C LEU A 94 -22.22 29.82 2.03
N ARG A 95 -23.19 28.92 1.81
CA ARG A 95 -24.59 29.26 1.53
C ARG A 95 -25.22 30.01 2.70
N LYS A 96 -25.07 29.53 3.94
CA LYS A 96 -25.57 30.26 5.12
C LYS A 96 -24.93 31.65 5.26
N GLN A 97 -23.64 31.77 4.96
CA GLN A 97 -22.95 33.08 4.98
C GLN A 97 -23.42 33.99 3.84
N PHE A 98 -23.64 33.44 2.65
CA PHE A 98 -24.17 34.16 1.48
C PHE A 98 -25.61 34.64 1.71
N GLU A 99 -26.49 33.77 2.21
CA GLU A 99 -27.85 34.13 2.63
C GLU A 99 -27.84 35.20 3.73
N GLY A 100 -26.92 35.08 4.70
CA GLY A 100 -26.72 36.09 5.74
C GLY A 100 -26.27 37.45 5.19
N ALA A 101 -25.34 37.46 4.24
CA ALA A 101 -24.88 38.68 3.55
C ALA A 101 -25.97 39.33 2.70
N LEU A 102 -26.77 38.53 1.99
CA LEU A 102 -27.94 38.98 1.22
C LEU A 102 -28.99 39.62 2.13
N ARG A 103 -29.33 38.98 3.25
CA ARG A 103 -30.25 39.56 4.25
C ARG A 103 -29.73 40.88 4.80
N HIS A 104 -28.43 40.97 5.07
CA HIS A 104 -27.81 42.20 5.56
C HIS A 104 -27.82 43.33 4.51
N TYR A 105 -27.51 43.01 3.25
CA TYR A 105 -27.56 43.97 2.14
C TYR A 105 -28.99 44.49 1.91
N LEU A 106 -29.99 43.61 1.89
CA LEU A 106 -31.39 44.00 1.73
C LEU A 106 -31.90 44.82 2.91
N ALA A 107 -31.52 44.47 4.14
CA ALA A 107 -31.85 45.24 5.33
C ALA A 107 -31.19 46.64 5.35
N SER A 108 -29.99 46.78 4.77
CA SER A 108 -29.28 48.08 4.68
C SER A 108 -29.90 49.05 3.66
N LYS A 109 -30.70 48.56 2.70
CA LYS A 109 -31.40 49.37 1.69
C LYS A 109 -32.85 49.69 2.04
N ALA A 110 -33.44 49.06 3.05
CA ALA A 110 -34.82 49.30 3.45
C ALA A 110 -34.89 50.42 4.49
N GLU A 111 -35.52 51.55 4.15
CA GLU A 111 -35.75 52.70 5.06
C GLU A 111 -36.70 52.36 6.24
N SER A 112 -37.33 51.18 6.23
CA SER A 112 -38.17 50.68 7.32
C SER A 112 -37.75 49.27 7.68
N ARG A 113 -37.67 48.96 8.98
CA ARG A 113 -37.28 47.64 9.55
C ARG A 113 -38.34 46.57 9.29
N THR A 114 -38.68 46.30 8.04
CA THR A 114 -39.42 45.08 7.67
C THR A 114 -38.42 43.98 7.34
N ASN A 115 -38.68 42.81 7.89
CA ASN A 115 -37.86 41.61 7.74
C ASN A 115 -37.82 41.22 6.25
N ALA A 116 -36.79 41.68 5.52
CA ALA A 116 -36.69 41.46 4.09
C ALA A 116 -36.55 39.96 3.81
N SER A 117 -37.61 39.37 3.25
CA SER A 117 -37.61 37.97 2.83
C SER A 117 -36.68 37.83 1.63
N VAL A 118 -35.62 37.04 1.79
CA VAL A 118 -34.82 36.58 0.65
C VAL A 118 -35.66 35.53 -0.07
N ASP A 119 -35.77 35.65 -1.39
CA ASP A 119 -36.34 34.61 -2.23
C ASP A 119 -35.35 33.44 -2.30
N ASP A 120 -35.75 32.30 -1.73
CA ASP A 120 -34.90 31.12 -1.62
C ASP A 120 -34.51 30.55 -2.99
N GLU A 121 -35.38 30.62 -4.00
CA GLU A 121 -35.09 30.08 -5.35
C GLU A 121 -34.04 30.93 -6.07
N LEU A 122 -34.21 32.26 -6.07
CA LEU A 122 -33.26 33.20 -6.67
C LEU A 122 -31.90 33.18 -5.96
N SER A 123 -31.90 33.05 -4.63
CA SER A 123 -30.66 32.93 -3.86
C SER A 123 -29.87 31.67 -4.24
N GLN A 124 -30.58 30.56 -4.48
CA GLN A 124 -29.98 29.28 -4.86
C GLN A 124 -29.41 29.31 -6.27
N GLU A 125 -30.09 29.95 -7.22
CA GLU A 125 -29.60 30.13 -8.59
C GLU A 125 -28.31 30.96 -8.64
N VAL A 126 -28.28 32.09 -7.92
CA VAL A 126 -27.10 32.97 -7.86
C VAL A 126 -25.93 32.27 -7.16
N PHE A 127 -26.21 31.53 -6.09
CA PHE A 127 -25.18 30.74 -5.40
C PHE A 127 -24.57 29.68 -6.32
N GLN A 128 -25.40 28.90 -7.02
CA GLN A 128 -24.94 27.90 -8.00
C GLN A 128 -24.08 28.53 -9.10
N ARG A 129 -24.50 29.69 -9.63
CA ARG A 129 -23.81 30.38 -10.73
C ARG A 129 -22.42 30.90 -10.38
N HIS A 130 -22.22 31.37 -9.14
CA HIS A 130 -20.96 32.01 -8.72
C HIS A 130 -20.10 31.14 -7.80
N PHE A 131 -20.71 30.22 -7.06
CA PHE A 131 -20.05 29.36 -6.07
C PHE A 131 -20.18 27.87 -6.41
N GLY A 132 -20.84 27.48 -7.50
CA GLY A 132 -21.03 26.07 -7.88
C GLY A 132 -19.73 25.27 -8.10
N ASN A 133 -18.61 25.94 -8.39
CA ASN A 133 -17.28 25.32 -8.49
C ASN A 133 -16.53 25.22 -7.14
N SER A 134 -17.03 25.82 -6.06
CA SER A 134 -16.35 25.86 -4.75
C SER A 134 -16.59 24.62 -3.86
N GLY A 135 -16.76 23.46 -4.50
CA GLY A 135 -17.13 22.23 -3.79
C GLY A 135 -17.06 20.99 -4.65
N LYS A 136 -15.97 20.78 -5.43
CA LYS A 136 -15.68 19.42 -5.87
C LYS A 136 -15.52 18.55 -4.61
N PRO A 137 -16.23 17.42 -4.50
CA PRO A 137 -16.11 16.54 -3.35
C PRO A 137 -14.62 16.19 -3.17
N LYS A 138 -14.09 16.46 -1.97
CA LYS A 138 -12.77 15.95 -1.61
C LYS A 138 -12.95 14.45 -1.41
N PRO A 139 -12.15 13.59 -2.06
CA PRO A 139 -12.18 12.16 -1.77
C PRO A 139 -11.84 11.95 -0.29
N PHE A 140 -12.43 10.94 0.33
CA PHE A 140 -12.34 10.61 1.74
C PHE A 140 -10.90 10.59 2.26
N ARG A 141 -9.95 10.13 1.44
CA ARG A 141 -8.52 10.06 1.78
C ARG A 141 -7.80 11.43 1.83
N LYS A 142 -8.43 12.49 1.30
CA LYS A 142 -7.89 13.87 1.26
C LYS A 142 -8.59 14.81 2.24
N LEU A 143 -9.33 14.26 3.19
CA LEU A 143 -10.00 15.01 4.24
C LEU A 143 -9.02 15.49 5.30
N SER A 144 -9.37 16.59 5.97
CA SER A 144 -8.60 17.07 7.12
C SER A 144 -8.97 16.28 8.38
N LEU A 145 -8.10 16.28 9.39
CA LEU A 145 -8.43 15.73 10.72
C LEU A 145 -9.75 16.27 11.28
N HIS A 146 -10.06 17.53 11.04
CA HIS A 146 -11.34 18.10 11.47
C HIS A 146 -12.52 17.41 10.80
N ASP A 147 -12.43 17.14 9.49
CA ASP A 147 -13.47 16.47 8.74
C ASP A 147 -13.63 15.01 9.22
N TYR A 148 -12.52 14.31 9.49
CA TYR A 148 -12.57 12.96 10.08
C TYR A 148 -13.23 12.96 11.47
N MET A 149 -12.92 13.94 12.33
CA MET A 149 -13.57 14.08 13.63
C MET A 149 -15.10 14.23 13.50
N GLU A 150 -15.55 15.08 12.57
CA GLU A 150 -16.98 15.31 12.35
C GLU A 150 -17.67 14.08 11.75
N MET A 151 -17.00 13.34 10.87
CA MET A 151 -17.50 12.06 10.36
C MET A 151 -17.59 10.99 11.45
N PHE A 152 -16.58 10.86 12.30
CA PHE A 152 -16.53 9.86 13.36
C PHE A 152 -17.59 10.13 14.46
N LEU A 153 -17.78 11.40 14.82
CA LEU A 153 -18.69 11.83 15.88
C LEU A 153 -20.08 12.28 15.38
N HIS A 154 -20.43 11.94 14.13
CA HIS A 154 -21.71 12.35 13.55
C HIS A 154 -22.88 11.71 14.30
N ASN A 155 -23.93 12.50 14.62
CA ASN A 155 -25.07 12.06 15.44
C ASN A 155 -25.77 10.80 14.93
N ASP A 156 -25.85 10.64 13.60
CA ASP A 156 -26.51 9.48 12.98
C ASP A 156 -25.71 8.18 13.12
N ARG A 157 -24.38 8.29 13.30
CA ARG A 157 -23.46 7.14 13.32
C ARG A 157 -22.88 6.86 14.69
N TRP A 158 -22.76 7.88 15.54
CA TRP A 158 -22.28 7.77 16.90
C TRP A 158 -22.94 6.62 17.70
N PRO A 159 -24.25 6.34 17.58
CA PRO A 159 -24.88 5.20 18.27
C PRO A 159 -24.27 3.82 17.93
N ARG A 160 -23.59 3.66 16.79
CA ARG A 160 -22.88 2.42 16.43
C ARG A 160 -21.52 2.30 17.12
N TYR A 161 -20.84 3.42 17.35
CA TYR A 161 -19.53 3.45 18.02
C TYR A 161 -19.64 3.52 19.54
N ALA A 162 -20.68 4.19 20.06
CA ALA A 162 -20.89 4.45 21.48
C ALA A 162 -20.83 3.20 22.39
N PRO A 163 -21.36 2.02 22.01
CA PRO A 163 -21.28 0.82 22.84
C PRO A 163 -19.85 0.29 23.05
N ILE A 164 -18.92 0.67 22.16
CA ILE A 164 -17.56 0.10 22.10
C ILE A 164 -16.55 1.08 22.68
N VAL A 165 -16.69 2.37 22.35
CA VAL A 165 -15.70 3.40 22.69
C VAL A 165 -15.79 3.81 24.16
N THR A 166 -16.87 3.49 24.87
CA THR A 166 -17.04 3.63 26.35
C THR A 166 -16.67 5.00 26.93
N MET A 167 -16.66 6.05 26.11
CA MET A 167 -16.34 7.42 26.47
C MET A 167 -17.35 8.38 25.83
N ASP A 168 -17.66 9.51 26.47
CA ASP A 168 -18.64 10.45 25.96
C ASP A 168 -18.13 11.18 24.70
N ALA A 169 -19.04 11.43 23.75
CA ALA A 169 -18.70 12.10 22.49
C ALA A 169 -18.09 13.50 22.70
N GLY A 170 -18.46 14.18 23.79
CA GLY A 170 -17.94 15.50 24.14
C GLY A 170 -16.48 15.46 24.57
N ALA A 171 -16.09 14.49 25.40
CA ALA A 171 -14.72 14.26 25.81
C ALA A 171 -13.83 13.86 24.63
N ILE A 172 -14.33 12.99 23.74
CA ILE A 172 -13.60 12.61 22.52
C ILE A 172 -13.38 13.83 21.63
N ARG A 173 -14.42 14.66 21.44
CA ARG A 173 -14.30 15.88 20.64
C ARG A 173 -13.25 16.84 21.22
N ARG A 174 -13.21 16.99 22.55
CA ARG A 174 -12.19 17.81 23.22
C ARG A 174 -10.79 17.25 23.03
N LEU A 175 -10.62 15.93 23.19
CA LEU A 175 -9.33 15.27 23.03
C LEU A 175 -8.78 15.42 21.60
N LEU A 176 -9.60 15.10 20.59
CA LEU A 176 -9.19 15.21 19.18
C LEU A 176 -8.99 16.66 18.74
N HIS A 177 -9.71 17.63 19.32
CA HIS A 177 -9.46 19.04 19.06
C HIS A 177 -8.08 19.48 19.55
N GLN A 178 -7.64 19.01 20.71
CA GLN A 178 -6.30 19.28 21.23
C GLN A 178 -5.23 18.68 20.31
N VAL A 179 -5.42 17.45 19.82
CA VAL A 179 -4.52 16.84 18.82
C VAL A 179 -4.43 17.70 17.56
N ARG A 180 -5.56 18.23 17.07
CA ARG A 180 -5.60 19.13 15.92
C ARG A 180 -4.80 20.41 16.14
N GLU A 181 -4.91 21.02 17.32
CA GLU A 181 -4.12 22.22 17.67
C GLU A 181 -2.63 21.92 17.70
N ILE A 182 -2.24 20.79 18.32
CA ILE A 182 -0.83 20.35 18.36
C ILE A 182 -0.32 20.08 16.95
N ARG A 183 -1.10 19.40 16.10
CA ARG A 183 -0.76 19.17 14.68
C ARG A 183 -0.55 20.48 13.93
N ASN A 184 -1.42 21.47 14.12
CA ASN A 184 -1.29 22.76 13.46
C ASN A 184 0.01 23.46 13.88
N ALA A 185 0.33 23.48 15.18
CA ALA A 185 1.59 24.04 15.66
C ALA A 185 2.82 23.30 15.10
N LEU A 186 2.75 21.97 15.03
CA LEU A 186 3.77 21.13 14.40
C LEU A 186 3.92 21.39 12.89
N ALA A 187 2.82 21.62 12.18
CA ALA A 187 2.85 21.88 10.73
C ALA A 187 3.31 23.31 10.39
N HIS A 188 2.99 24.30 11.23
CA HIS A 188 3.33 25.71 11.02
C HIS A 188 4.71 26.11 11.55
N PHE A 189 5.45 25.20 12.18
CA PHE A 189 6.74 25.51 12.83
C PHE A 189 6.63 26.56 13.94
N ASP A 190 5.44 26.66 14.55
CA ASP A 190 5.13 27.58 15.66
C ASP A 190 5.66 27.02 17.00
N GLY A 191 6.98 26.99 17.16
CA GLY A 191 7.65 26.59 18.39
C GLY A 191 7.80 25.07 18.63
N GLU A 192 8.34 24.73 19.80
CA GLU A 192 8.42 23.36 20.32
C GLU A 192 7.15 22.99 21.09
N ILE A 193 6.66 21.76 20.90
CA ILE A 193 5.53 21.28 21.70
C ILE A 193 5.99 21.01 23.13
N THR A 194 5.12 21.31 24.10
CA THR A 194 5.42 21.06 25.51
C THR A 194 5.35 19.57 25.83
N ALA A 195 6.03 19.15 26.91
CA ALA A 195 5.94 17.77 27.41
C ALA A 195 4.48 17.34 27.68
N GLU A 196 3.64 18.26 28.18
CA GLU A 196 2.21 18.02 28.41
C GLU A 196 1.44 17.79 27.09
N GLN A 197 1.76 18.54 26.03
CA GLN A 197 1.16 18.32 24.71
C GLN A 197 1.56 16.96 24.13
N ARG A 198 2.82 16.56 24.29
CA ARG A 198 3.29 15.24 23.85
C ARG A 198 2.61 14.11 24.60
N GLU A 199 2.46 14.23 25.92
CA GLU A 199 1.74 13.25 26.73
C GLU A 199 0.27 13.09 26.28
N LYS A 200 -0.38 14.19 25.89
CA LYS A 200 -1.74 14.15 25.31
C LYS A 200 -1.80 13.42 23.97
N LEU A 201 -0.80 13.59 23.09
CA LEU A 201 -0.71 12.83 21.83
C LEU A 201 -0.59 11.33 22.12
N HIS A 202 0.34 10.94 23.01
CA HIS A 202 0.51 9.55 23.41
C HIS A 202 -0.76 8.98 24.03
N PHE A 203 -1.39 9.70 24.95
CA PHE A 203 -2.64 9.28 25.57
C PHE A 203 -3.74 9.06 24.52
N CYS A 204 -3.89 9.97 23.55
CA CYS A 204 -4.89 9.83 22.51
C CYS A 204 -4.61 8.64 21.58
N ALA A 205 -3.35 8.46 21.17
CA ALA A 205 -2.94 7.33 20.34
C ALA A 205 -3.16 5.99 21.05
N GLU A 206 -2.72 5.88 22.32
CA GLU A 206 -2.92 4.68 23.13
C GLU A 206 -4.42 4.41 23.35
N TRP A 207 -5.19 5.43 23.70
CA TRP A 207 -6.62 5.31 23.90
C TRP A 207 -7.33 4.82 22.63
N LEU A 208 -7.05 5.41 21.46
CA LEU A 208 -7.64 4.96 20.18
C LEU A 208 -7.27 3.51 19.88
N SER A 209 -6.02 3.10 20.11
CA SER A 209 -5.54 1.75 19.79
C SER A 209 -6.28 0.64 20.55
N ARG A 210 -6.80 0.92 21.75
CA ARG A 210 -7.57 -0.04 22.56
C ARG A 210 -8.88 -0.47 21.89
N PHE A 211 -9.40 0.34 20.97
CA PHE A 211 -10.65 0.05 20.26
C PHE A 211 -10.46 -0.65 18.92
N ASN A 212 -9.22 -0.88 18.48
CA ASN A 212 -8.98 -1.49 17.17
C ASN A 212 -9.62 -2.88 17.05
N THR A 213 -9.30 -3.81 17.95
CA THR A 213 -9.87 -5.18 17.93
C THR A 213 -11.39 -5.20 18.20
N PRO A 214 -11.93 -4.46 19.19
CA PRO A 214 -13.37 -4.41 19.42
C PRO A 214 -14.18 -3.84 18.26
N LEU A 215 -13.70 -2.76 17.61
CA LEU A 215 -14.38 -2.15 16.47
C LEU A 215 -14.31 -3.04 15.23
N GLU A 216 -13.15 -3.62 14.94
CA GLU A 216 -13.00 -4.60 13.85
C GLU A 216 -14.02 -5.73 14.02
N ARG A 217 -14.04 -6.40 15.19
CA ARG A 217 -15.00 -7.49 15.46
C ARG A 217 -16.47 -7.08 15.33
N HIS A 218 -16.80 -5.86 15.77
CA HIS A 218 -18.18 -5.39 15.73
C HIS A 218 -18.67 -5.12 14.31
N PHE A 219 -17.81 -4.56 13.45
CA PHE A 219 -18.19 -4.14 12.10
C PHE A 219 -17.91 -5.20 11.03
N SER A 220 -16.90 -6.06 11.20
CA SER A 220 -16.54 -7.08 10.19
C SER A 220 -17.25 -8.42 10.39
N GLY A 221 -17.97 -8.64 11.49
CA GLY A 221 -18.80 -9.84 11.73
C GLY A 221 -18.07 -11.19 11.76
N GLN A 222 -16.76 -11.23 11.51
CA GLN A 222 -15.94 -12.44 11.50
C GLN A 222 -15.27 -12.64 12.85
N ALA A 223 -15.75 -13.65 13.57
CA ALA A 223 -14.98 -14.31 14.62
C ALA A 223 -13.94 -15.24 13.97
N ASP A 224 -12.68 -15.06 14.35
CA ASP A 224 -11.66 -16.09 14.56
C ASP A 224 -11.32 -17.14 13.46
N ASP A 225 -11.66 -16.96 12.19
CA ASP A 225 -10.97 -17.66 11.08
C ASP A 225 -9.85 -16.77 10.52
N ILE A 226 -8.88 -16.44 11.37
CA ILE A 226 -7.57 -15.96 10.91
C ILE A 226 -6.68 -17.19 10.96
N ASP A 227 -6.09 -17.58 9.81
CA ASP A 227 -4.99 -18.53 9.77
C ASP A 227 -3.84 -17.97 10.62
N GLU A 228 -3.87 -18.20 11.93
CA GLU A 228 -2.76 -17.97 12.82
C GLU A 228 -1.70 -19.00 12.47
N LEU A 229 -0.62 -18.54 11.84
CA LEU A 229 0.58 -19.36 11.71
C LEU A 229 1.06 -19.71 13.13
N PRO A 230 1.15 -21.00 13.49
CA PRO A 230 1.65 -21.41 14.79
C PRO A 230 3.08 -20.94 14.95
N VAL A 231 3.40 -20.38 16.12
CA VAL A 231 4.78 -20.08 16.53
C VAL A 231 5.48 -21.40 16.87
N THR A 232 5.83 -22.19 15.86
CA THR A 232 6.70 -23.35 16.06
C THR A 232 7.46 -23.71 14.80
N GLN A 233 8.78 -23.57 14.91
CA GLN A 233 9.84 -24.21 14.13
C GLN A 233 9.93 -23.80 12.65
N THR A 234 11.11 -23.27 12.31
CA THR A 234 11.64 -23.19 10.95
C THR A 234 11.16 -24.37 10.11
N PRO A 235 10.41 -24.15 9.02
CA PRO A 235 10.19 -25.22 8.08
C PRO A 235 11.52 -25.43 7.36
N ASP A 236 12.18 -26.56 7.67
CA ASP A 236 12.88 -27.29 6.63
C ASP A 236 11.90 -27.38 5.46
N ILE A 237 12.29 -26.79 4.33
CA ILE A 237 11.51 -26.77 3.10
C ILE A 237 11.43 -28.21 2.58
N VAL A 238 10.49 -28.98 3.13
CA VAL A 238 10.04 -30.24 2.57
C VAL A 238 8.83 -29.90 1.72
N THR A 239 9.08 -29.54 0.47
CA THR A 239 8.05 -29.44 -0.56
C THR A 239 7.43 -30.82 -0.79
N THR A 240 6.16 -31.00 -0.42
CA THR A 240 5.33 -32.03 -1.03
C THR A 240 5.14 -31.70 -2.51
N PRO A 241 5.30 -32.67 -3.42
CA PRO A 241 5.45 -32.41 -4.85
C PRO A 241 4.10 -32.48 -5.57
N THR A 242 3.44 -31.33 -5.78
CA THR A 242 2.37 -31.30 -6.81
C THR A 242 2.29 -30.01 -7.59
N ASP A 243 2.65 -28.84 -7.05
CA ASP A 243 2.60 -27.58 -7.80
C ASP A 243 3.92 -26.79 -7.73
N VAL A 244 4.55 -26.60 -8.88
CA VAL A 244 5.75 -25.76 -9.04
C VAL A 244 5.29 -24.31 -9.17
N LEU A 245 5.40 -23.54 -8.09
CA LEU A 245 5.06 -22.12 -8.10
C LEU A 245 6.26 -21.28 -8.61
N PRO A 246 6.07 -20.43 -9.63
CA PRO A 246 7.11 -19.50 -10.06
C PRO A 246 7.38 -18.44 -9.00
N VAL A 247 8.64 -18.33 -8.56
CA VAL A 247 9.11 -17.28 -7.63
C VAL A 247 9.79 -16.19 -8.44
N GLU A 248 9.25 -14.97 -8.47
CA GLU A 248 9.90 -13.84 -9.15
C GLU A 248 10.96 -13.15 -8.28
N GLU A 249 12.09 -12.79 -8.89
CA GLU A 249 13.21 -12.08 -8.27
C GLU A 249 13.78 -11.08 -9.29
N GLU A 250 13.37 -9.82 -9.21
CA GLU A 250 14.06 -8.64 -9.77
C GLU A 250 14.01 -7.44 -8.81
N LEU A 251 13.92 -7.72 -7.51
CA LEU A 251 14.54 -6.87 -6.52
C LEU A 251 15.62 -7.73 -5.93
N GLY A 252 16.86 -7.59 -6.41
CA GLY A 252 17.98 -8.21 -5.70
C GLY A 252 17.87 -7.81 -4.21
N PRO A 253 18.29 -8.67 -3.26
CA PRO A 253 18.28 -8.34 -1.83
C PRO A 253 19.05 -7.03 -1.46
N GLN A 254 19.69 -6.40 -2.44
CA GLN A 254 20.39 -5.12 -2.39
C GLN A 254 19.56 -3.89 -2.81
N ALA A 255 18.36 -4.05 -3.41
CA ALA A 255 17.57 -2.90 -3.89
C ALA A 255 16.81 -2.18 -2.76
N SER A 256 16.33 -2.94 -1.77
CA SER A 256 15.70 -2.40 -0.55
C SER A 256 15.66 -3.47 0.54
N LYS A 257 15.89 -3.05 1.79
CA LYS A 257 15.84 -3.89 3.00
C LYS A 257 14.54 -4.69 3.13
N TYR A 258 13.44 -4.20 2.56
CA TYR A 258 12.09 -4.77 2.70
C TYR A 258 11.62 -5.59 1.49
N ALA A 259 12.44 -5.70 0.44
CA ALA A 259 12.11 -6.49 -0.74
C ALA A 259 11.75 -7.96 -0.43
N PRO A 260 12.45 -8.66 0.50
CA PRO A 260 12.11 -10.04 0.85
C PRO A 260 10.68 -10.20 1.39
N LEU A 261 10.16 -9.20 2.12
CA LEU A 261 8.79 -9.23 2.66
C LEU A 261 7.74 -9.20 1.54
N ALA A 262 7.96 -8.35 0.54
CA ALA A 262 7.06 -8.25 -0.60
C ALA A 262 7.03 -9.54 -1.42
N LEU A 263 8.20 -10.16 -1.66
CA LEU A 263 8.31 -11.45 -2.34
C LEU A 263 7.59 -12.56 -1.55
N TRP A 264 7.78 -12.60 -0.24
CA TRP A 264 7.11 -13.57 0.62
C TRP A 264 5.60 -13.40 0.62
N LEU A 265 5.08 -12.17 0.68
CA LEU A 265 3.65 -11.90 0.57
C LEU A 265 3.09 -12.34 -0.79
N GLN A 266 3.81 -12.06 -1.87
CA GLN A 266 3.39 -12.43 -3.21
C GLN A 266 3.31 -13.95 -3.42
N SER A 267 4.24 -14.71 -2.83
CA SER A 267 4.30 -16.17 -2.97
C SER A 267 3.20 -16.92 -2.20
N GLN A 268 2.36 -16.22 -1.43
CA GLN A 268 1.31 -16.86 -0.65
C GLN A 268 0.25 -17.49 -1.56
N PRO A 269 -0.41 -18.57 -1.14
CA PRO A 269 -1.43 -19.23 -1.95
C PRO A 269 -2.57 -18.28 -2.37
N PRO A 270 -3.20 -18.49 -3.53
CA PRO A 270 -4.31 -17.66 -4.00
C PRO A 270 -5.54 -17.67 -3.07
N LYS A 271 -5.75 -18.77 -2.33
CA LYS A 271 -6.87 -18.91 -1.38
C LYS A 271 -6.68 -18.08 -0.11
N THR A 272 -5.46 -17.62 0.16
CA THR A 272 -5.15 -16.86 1.37
C THR A 272 -5.40 -15.38 1.10
N GLU A 273 -6.54 -14.88 1.59
CA GLU A 273 -6.94 -13.48 1.40
C GLU A 273 -6.37 -12.55 2.48
N ARG A 274 -6.16 -13.07 3.70
CA ARG A 274 -5.64 -12.33 4.85
C ARG A 274 -4.62 -13.17 5.61
N ILE A 275 -3.55 -12.54 6.10
CA ILE A 275 -2.47 -13.21 6.83
C ILE A 275 -2.04 -12.34 7.99
N LYS A 276 -2.00 -12.95 9.18
CA LYS A 276 -1.46 -12.33 10.39
C LYS A 276 0.02 -12.69 10.55
N VAL A 277 0.88 -11.68 10.61
CA VAL A 277 2.33 -11.83 10.68
C VAL A 277 2.87 -11.07 11.90
N PRO A 278 3.49 -11.75 12.88
CA PRO A 278 4.11 -11.07 14.01
C PRO A 278 5.40 -10.36 13.58
N PHE A 279 5.78 -9.30 14.30
CA PHE A 279 6.92 -8.44 13.92
C PHE A 279 8.24 -9.20 13.86
N ASN A 280 8.47 -10.13 14.79
CA ASN A 280 9.65 -11.01 14.76
C ASN A 280 9.72 -11.85 13.47
N ARG A 281 8.58 -12.31 12.95
CA ARG A 281 8.55 -13.06 11.70
C ARG A 281 8.83 -12.15 10.51
N VAL A 282 8.38 -10.90 10.55
CA VAL A 282 8.77 -9.90 9.55
C VAL A 282 10.27 -9.69 9.56
N GLU A 283 10.90 -9.55 10.73
CA GLU A 283 12.35 -9.42 10.91
C GLU A 283 13.14 -10.62 10.33
N GLU A 284 12.64 -11.83 10.57
CA GLU A 284 13.20 -13.06 10.00
C GLU A 284 13.13 -13.06 8.48
N ILE A 285 12.00 -12.62 7.90
CA ILE A 285 11.79 -12.57 6.45
C ILE A 285 12.73 -11.53 5.81
N ILE A 286 12.87 -10.35 6.42
CA ILE A 286 13.78 -9.29 5.90
C ILE A 286 15.25 -9.51 6.28
N GLY A 287 15.55 -10.52 7.11
CA GLY A 287 16.90 -10.84 7.58
C GLY A 287 17.55 -9.72 8.42
N SER A 288 16.76 -8.84 9.03
CA SER A 288 17.24 -7.68 9.78
C SER A 288 16.21 -7.17 10.78
N SER A 289 16.65 -6.43 11.80
CA SER A 289 15.73 -5.90 12.80
C SER A 289 14.90 -4.73 12.26
N LEU A 290 13.63 -4.69 12.64
CA LEU A 290 12.73 -3.59 12.33
C LEU A 290 13.19 -2.34 13.11
N PRO A 291 13.05 -1.14 12.52
CA PRO A 291 13.39 0.10 13.23
C PRO A 291 12.44 0.28 14.42
N ARG A 292 12.89 0.98 15.47
CA ARG A 292 12.07 1.30 16.64
C ARG A 292 10.73 1.94 16.26
N SER A 293 10.72 2.74 15.20
CA SER A 293 9.51 3.36 14.68
C SER A 293 8.44 2.36 14.23
N ALA A 294 8.81 1.17 13.74
CA ALA A 294 7.84 0.13 13.36
C ALA A 294 7.11 -0.49 14.57
N TYR A 295 7.72 -0.42 15.77
CA TYR A 295 7.13 -0.88 17.04
C TYR A 295 6.30 0.18 17.74
N VAL A 296 6.63 1.45 17.53
CA VAL A 296 6.05 2.58 18.26
C VAL A 296 4.97 3.29 17.45
N HIS A 297 5.15 3.39 16.12
CA HIS A 297 4.30 4.22 15.26
C HIS A 297 3.53 3.37 14.23
N ARG A 298 2.20 3.51 14.21
CA ARG A 298 1.31 2.78 13.28
C ARG A 298 1.46 3.25 11.84
N ALA A 299 1.73 4.54 11.65
CA ALA A 299 1.95 5.21 10.38
C ALA A 299 3.10 4.57 9.61
N TRP A 300 4.07 3.97 10.32
CA TRP A 300 5.12 3.18 9.68
C TRP A 300 4.55 2.03 8.84
N TRP A 301 3.42 1.43 9.22
CA TRP A 301 2.74 0.37 8.48
C TRP A 301 1.61 0.90 7.56
N ALA A 302 1.46 2.21 7.41
CA ALA A 302 0.39 2.78 6.58
C ALA A 302 0.56 2.40 5.11
N ASN A 303 -0.57 2.22 4.41
CA ASN A 303 -0.61 1.96 2.98
C ASN A 303 -0.45 3.26 2.18
N ASP A 304 0.70 3.92 2.32
CA ASP A 304 1.01 5.13 1.56
C ASP A 304 1.74 4.75 0.25
N PRO A 305 1.15 5.01 -0.93
CA PRO A 305 1.81 4.74 -2.21
C PRO A 305 2.88 5.78 -2.60
N VAL A 306 3.09 6.84 -1.81
CA VAL A 306 4.00 7.96 -2.15
C VAL A 306 5.05 8.23 -1.06
N GLY A 307 4.68 8.15 0.22
CA GLY A 307 5.53 8.62 1.32
C GLY A 307 6.57 7.64 1.86
N HIS A 308 6.42 6.33 1.62
CA HIS A 308 7.22 5.31 2.30
C HIS A 308 7.71 4.24 1.31
N ALA A 309 9.04 4.13 1.17
CA ALA A 309 9.65 3.18 0.22
C ALA A 309 9.30 1.71 0.53
N HIS A 310 9.04 1.38 1.79
CA HIS A 310 8.66 0.04 2.22
C HIS A 310 7.19 -0.28 1.94
N SER A 311 6.28 0.70 2.04
CA SER A 311 4.85 0.47 1.77
C SER A 311 4.53 0.26 0.30
N ILE A 312 5.27 0.93 -0.58
CA ILE A 312 5.20 0.71 -2.03
C ILE A 312 5.43 -0.78 -2.35
N LEU A 313 6.38 -1.45 -1.68
CA LEU A 313 6.75 -2.82 -2.00
C LEU A 313 5.64 -3.84 -1.76
N TRP A 314 4.93 -3.77 -0.62
CA TRP A 314 3.81 -4.68 -0.38
C TRP A 314 2.59 -4.33 -1.23
N LEU A 315 2.36 -3.04 -1.52
CA LEU A 315 1.30 -2.59 -2.43
C LEU A 315 1.55 -3.08 -3.86
N ASP A 316 2.80 -3.04 -4.32
CA ASP A 316 3.24 -3.58 -5.61
C ASP A 316 3.12 -5.09 -5.67
N ALA A 317 3.35 -5.78 -4.54
CA ALA A 317 3.08 -7.21 -4.40
C ALA A 317 1.57 -7.55 -4.40
N GLY A 318 0.67 -6.55 -4.42
CA GLY A 318 -0.77 -6.75 -4.41
C GLY A 318 -1.35 -6.99 -3.02
N TRP A 319 -0.62 -6.58 -1.97
CA TRP A 319 -1.02 -6.67 -0.58
C TRP A 319 -1.15 -5.30 0.05
N ARG A 320 -2.02 -5.19 1.05
CA ARG A 320 -2.17 -4.01 1.88
C ARG A 320 -2.17 -4.40 3.34
N VAL A 321 -1.70 -3.52 4.20
CA VAL A 321 -1.89 -3.66 5.64
C VAL A 321 -3.37 -3.45 5.96
N ALA A 322 -4.02 -4.47 6.51
CA ALA A 322 -5.42 -4.44 6.88
C ALA A 322 -5.61 -3.95 8.32
N SER A 323 -4.74 -4.38 9.23
CA SER A 323 -4.69 -3.90 10.60
C SER A 323 -3.31 -4.14 11.21
N VAL A 324 -2.97 -3.35 12.24
CA VAL A 324 -1.74 -3.54 13.02
C VAL A 324 -2.10 -3.53 14.50
N ASN A 325 -1.43 -4.37 15.27
CA ASN A 325 -1.51 -4.36 16.72
C ASN A 325 -0.12 -4.15 17.30
N MET A 326 0.13 -2.98 17.87
CA MET A 326 1.43 -2.65 18.48
C MET A 326 1.64 -3.40 19.79
N THR A 327 0.60 -3.53 20.61
CA THR A 327 0.65 -4.20 21.91
C THR A 327 0.99 -5.68 21.79
N GLN A 328 0.40 -6.35 20.81
CA GLN A 328 0.66 -7.77 20.50
C GLN A 328 1.73 -7.94 19.41
N SER A 329 2.28 -6.84 18.89
CA SER A 329 3.36 -6.78 17.89
C SER A 329 3.13 -7.67 16.67
N PHE A 330 1.98 -7.49 16.02
CA PHE A 330 1.68 -8.15 14.73
C PHE A 330 1.00 -7.21 13.74
N VAL A 331 1.15 -7.53 12.46
CA VAL A 331 0.50 -6.88 11.34
C VAL A 331 -0.33 -7.89 10.57
N THR A 332 -1.53 -7.51 10.15
CA THR A 332 -2.38 -8.30 9.28
C THR A 332 -2.31 -7.73 7.87
N PHE A 333 -1.82 -8.52 6.91
CA PHE A 333 -1.86 -8.19 5.49
C PHE A 333 -3.12 -8.76 4.85
N ALA A 334 -3.69 -8.06 3.87
CA ALA A 334 -4.81 -8.53 3.05
C ALA A 334 -4.51 -8.28 1.58
N ARG A 335 -5.03 -9.14 0.68
CA ARG A 335 -4.91 -8.92 -0.76
C ARG A 335 -5.73 -7.71 -1.21
N VAL A 336 -5.22 -7.01 -2.23
CA VAL A 336 -5.94 -5.91 -2.89
C VAL A 336 -6.93 -6.51 -3.89
N GLN A 337 -8.22 -6.44 -3.56
CA GLN A 337 -9.28 -7.09 -4.35
C GLN A 337 -9.40 -6.52 -5.77
N GLU A 338 -9.19 -5.22 -5.95
CA GLU A 338 -9.23 -4.58 -7.28
C GLU A 338 -8.17 -5.19 -8.20
N ARG A 339 -6.96 -5.42 -7.65
CA ARG A 339 -5.85 -6.02 -8.39
C ARG A 339 -6.10 -7.50 -8.67
N GLN A 340 -6.69 -8.22 -7.70
CA GLN A 340 -7.13 -9.60 -7.88
C GLN A 340 -8.15 -9.73 -9.02
N ARG A 341 -9.16 -8.86 -9.06
CA ARG A 341 -10.17 -8.80 -10.14
C ARG A 341 -9.52 -8.49 -11.48
N ALA A 342 -8.61 -7.51 -11.52
CA ALA A 342 -7.88 -7.16 -12.76
C ALA A 342 -7.07 -8.34 -13.31
N TYR A 343 -6.38 -9.11 -12.45
CA TYR A 343 -5.69 -10.33 -12.88
C TYR A 343 -6.66 -11.40 -13.40
N ILE A 344 -7.78 -11.63 -12.72
CA ILE A 344 -8.81 -12.57 -13.18
C ILE A 344 -9.31 -12.18 -14.56
N GLU A 345 -9.67 -10.92 -14.76
CA GLU A 345 -10.18 -10.42 -16.03
C GLU A 345 -9.13 -10.54 -17.14
N PHE A 346 -7.91 -10.04 -16.89
CA PHE A 346 -6.83 -10.07 -17.87
C PHE A 346 -6.51 -11.49 -18.33
N TYR A 347 -6.29 -12.41 -17.38
CA TYR A 347 -5.95 -13.79 -17.71
C TYR A 347 -7.13 -14.56 -18.31
N SER A 348 -8.37 -14.29 -17.90
CA SER A 348 -9.56 -14.90 -18.51
C SER A 348 -9.64 -14.58 -20.00
N VAL A 349 -9.42 -13.31 -20.37
CA VAL A 349 -9.44 -12.88 -21.78
C VAL A 349 -8.23 -13.45 -22.52
N LEU A 350 -7.02 -13.34 -21.95
CA LEU A 350 -5.79 -13.84 -22.57
C LEU A 350 -5.87 -15.34 -22.88
N VAL A 351 -6.30 -16.16 -21.92
CA VAL A 351 -6.41 -17.62 -22.09
C VAL A 351 -7.58 -17.97 -23.01
N GLY A 352 -8.67 -17.21 -22.95
CA GLY A 352 -9.81 -17.36 -23.88
C GLY A 352 -9.43 -17.08 -25.34
N GLU A 353 -8.50 -16.17 -25.58
CA GLU A 353 -7.94 -15.91 -26.92
C GLU A 353 -6.90 -16.96 -27.29
N LEU A 354 -6.03 -17.35 -26.35
CA LEU A 354 -4.99 -18.35 -26.57
C LEU A 354 -5.56 -19.75 -26.89
N SER A 355 -6.68 -20.13 -26.28
CA SER A 355 -7.35 -21.42 -26.53
C SER A 355 -7.89 -21.57 -27.97
N LYS A 356 -7.94 -20.48 -28.75
CA LYS A 356 -8.26 -20.54 -30.18
C LYS A 356 -7.09 -21.07 -31.01
N HIS A 357 -5.86 -21.04 -30.50
CA HIS A 357 -4.69 -21.62 -31.15
C HIS A 357 -4.61 -23.13 -30.92
N GLU A 358 -4.23 -23.87 -31.96
CA GLU A 358 -4.17 -25.33 -31.94
C GLU A 358 -3.28 -25.88 -30.82
N ALA A 359 -2.14 -25.21 -30.54
CA ALA A 359 -1.20 -25.61 -29.50
C ALA A 359 -1.73 -25.49 -28.05
N PHE A 360 -2.85 -24.79 -27.85
CA PHE A 360 -3.37 -24.42 -26.52
C PHE A 360 -4.87 -24.69 -26.36
N ARG A 361 -5.45 -25.49 -27.26
CA ARG A 361 -6.90 -25.72 -27.35
C ARG A 361 -7.52 -26.34 -26.09
N ASP A 362 -6.71 -27.05 -25.31
CA ASP A 362 -7.12 -27.72 -24.08
C ASP A 362 -7.00 -26.83 -22.83
N LEU A 363 -6.55 -25.57 -22.97
CA LEU A 363 -6.48 -24.65 -21.84
C LEU A 363 -7.88 -24.23 -21.40
N VAL A 364 -8.20 -24.50 -20.14
CA VAL A 364 -9.38 -23.96 -19.47
C VAL A 364 -8.98 -22.71 -18.68
N PRO A 365 -9.63 -21.55 -18.89
CA PRO A 365 -9.38 -20.37 -18.06
C PRO A 365 -9.78 -20.64 -16.62
N ALA A 366 -8.79 -20.71 -15.72
CA ALA A 366 -9.00 -20.83 -14.28
C ALA A 366 -8.10 -19.86 -13.50
N PRO A 367 -8.17 -18.53 -13.77
CA PRO A 367 -7.28 -17.59 -13.11
C PRO A 367 -7.61 -17.45 -11.63
N ALA A 368 -6.58 -17.58 -10.80
CA ALA A 368 -6.71 -17.54 -9.34
C ALA A 368 -6.59 -16.12 -8.73
N GLY A 369 -6.54 -15.09 -9.58
CA GLY A 369 -6.39 -13.68 -9.14
C GLY A 369 -5.02 -13.34 -8.56
N VAL A 370 -4.00 -14.13 -8.90
CA VAL A 370 -2.60 -13.85 -8.59
C VAL A 370 -1.89 -13.26 -9.81
N ASN A 371 -0.69 -12.74 -9.60
CA ASN A 371 0.07 -12.06 -10.66
C ASN A 371 0.65 -13.03 -11.70
N TRP A 372 0.60 -14.34 -11.49
CA TRP A 372 1.03 -15.33 -12.48
C TRP A 372 -0.11 -16.24 -12.95
N TYR A 373 0.08 -16.86 -14.12
CA TYR A 373 -0.80 -17.88 -14.66
C TYR A 373 0.02 -19.01 -15.27
N THR A 374 -0.15 -20.23 -14.77
CA THR A 374 0.52 -21.42 -15.30
C THR A 374 -0.24 -21.98 -16.49
N LEU A 375 0.42 -22.02 -17.64
CA LEU A 375 -0.13 -22.54 -18.89
C LEU A 375 0.07 -24.04 -19.00
N LYS A 376 1.27 -24.53 -18.71
CA LYS A 376 1.61 -25.94 -18.89
C LYS A 376 2.72 -26.36 -17.95
N ASN A 377 2.56 -27.52 -17.32
CA ASN A 377 3.62 -28.17 -16.57
C ASN A 377 4.30 -29.22 -17.45
N PHE A 378 5.62 -29.24 -17.43
CA PHE A 378 6.47 -30.26 -18.06
C PHE A 378 6.89 -31.26 -17.01
N GLN A 379 6.75 -32.55 -17.33
CA GLN A 379 7.10 -33.65 -16.46
C GLN A 379 7.83 -34.72 -17.27
N ASN A 380 8.74 -35.45 -16.64
CA ASN A 380 9.38 -36.64 -17.21
C ASN A 380 9.35 -37.76 -16.17
N ASP A 381 8.89 -38.96 -16.57
CA ASP A 381 8.69 -40.12 -15.68
C ASP A 381 7.99 -39.81 -14.34
N GLY A 382 6.99 -38.92 -14.38
CA GLY A 382 6.22 -38.50 -13.19
C GLY A 382 6.92 -37.47 -12.29
N ARG A 383 8.16 -37.06 -12.61
CA ARG A 383 8.86 -35.94 -11.96
C ARG A 383 8.50 -34.63 -12.66
N GLY A 384 8.06 -33.62 -11.91
CA GLY A 384 7.93 -32.26 -12.41
C GLY A 384 9.30 -31.69 -12.81
N LEU A 385 9.41 -31.11 -13.99
CA LEU A 385 10.65 -30.52 -14.49
C LEU A 385 10.59 -28.98 -14.50
N ALA A 386 9.54 -28.45 -15.11
CA ALA A 386 9.38 -27.03 -15.31
C ALA A 386 7.91 -26.65 -15.52
N SER A 387 7.57 -25.37 -15.37
CA SER A 387 6.27 -24.80 -15.71
C SER A 387 6.43 -23.64 -16.70
N LEU A 388 5.55 -23.57 -17.69
CA LEU A 388 5.40 -22.43 -18.58
C LEU A 388 4.37 -21.49 -17.97
N ASN A 389 4.77 -20.26 -17.67
CA ASN A 389 3.94 -19.29 -16.97
C ASN A 389 3.91 -17.93 -17.69
N PHE A 390 2.79 -17.23 -17.53
CA PHE A 390 2.75 -15.78 -17.62
C PHE A 390 2.90 -15.19 -16.23
N SER A 391 3.58 -14.05 -16.09
CA SER A 391 3.63 -13.35 -14.81
C SER A 391 3.78 -11.84 -14.96
N PHE A 392 3.09 -11.09 -14.12
CA PHE A 392 3.34 -9.67 -13.89
C PHE A 392 4.39 -9.52 -12.80
N GLY A 393 5.52 -8.94 -13.20
CA GLY A 393 6.65 -8.58 -12.36
C GLY A 393 6.54 -7.20 -11.73
N MET A 394 7.38 -7.00 -10.73
CA MET A 394 7.70 -5.67 -10.22
C MET A 394 8.39 -4.82 -11.31
N ASN A 395 8.34 -3.49 -11.17
CA ASN A 395 8.86 -2.51 -12.12
C ASN A 395 8.16 -2.51 -13.49
N ASP A 396 6.85 -2.74 -13.51
CA ASP A 396 6.03 -2.74 -14.73
C ASP A 396 6.59 -3.70 -15.79
N VAL A 397 6.74 -4.97 -15.44
CA VAL A 397 7.22 -6.01 -16.37
C VAL A 397 6.17 -7.09 -16.53
N PHE A 398 5.99 -7.60 -17.74
CA PHE A 398 5.26 -8.84 -18.02
C PHE A 398 6.20 -9.89 -18.58
N ARG A 399 6.20 -11.08 -17.98
CA ARG A 399 7.11 -12.17 -18.32
C ARG A 399 6.36 -13.36 -18.89
N ILE A 400 7.02 -14.01 -19.85
CA ILE A 400 6.60 -15.28 -20.43
C ILE A 400 7.75 -16.22 -20.16
N GLU A 401 7.59 -17.11 -19.18
CA GLU A 401 8.71 -17.79 -18.55
C GLU A 401 8.59 -19.30 -18.52
N LEU A 402 9.71 -19.97 -18.77
CA LEU A 402 9.96 -21.35 -18.39
C LEU A 402 10.64 -21.33 -17.01
N TYR A 403 9.89 -21.71 -15.99
CA TYR A 403 10.36 -21.82 -14.62
C TYR A 403 10.76 -23.27 -14.34
N ILE A 404 12.05 -23.53 -14.16
CA ILE A 404 12.63 -24.86 -14.00
C ILE A 404 12.78 -25.15 -12.51
N ASP A 405 11.97 -26.07 -11.98
CA ASP A 405 12.10 -26.54 -10.61
C ASP A 405 11.60 -27.98 -10.45
N SER A 406 12.55 -28.91 -10.41
CA SER A 406 12.32 -30.33 -10.18
C SER A 406 12.38 -30.77 -8.71
N GLY A 407 12.58 -29.81 -7.79
CA GLY A 407 12.84 -30.10 -6.38
C GLY A 407 14.31 -30.37 -6.04
N GLU A 408 15.19 -30.56 -7.03
CA GLU A 408 16.64 -30.73 -6.83
C GLU A 408 17.45 -29.63 -7.53
N GLN A 409 18.16 -28.80 -6.74
CA GLN A 409 18.89 -27.63 -7.26
C GLN A 409 19.94 -28.01 -8.29
N LYS A 410 20.75 -29.05 -8.01
CA LYS A 410 21.83 -29.48 -8.91
C LYS A 410 21.28 -29.93 -10.27
N TYR A 411 20.17 -30.66 -10.25
CA TYR A 411 19.48 -31.11 -11.45
C TYR A 411 18.89 -29.94 -12.24
N ASN A 412 18.25 -28.97 -11.56
CA ASN A 412 17.73 -27.76 -12.19
C ASN A 412 18.81 -26.93 -12.89
N LYS A 413 20.00 -26.83 -12.29
CA LYS A 413 21.14 -26.12 -12.91
C LYS A 413 21.68 -26.90 -14.11
N ALA A 414 21.78 -28.21 -14.02
CA ALA A 414 22.21 -29.05 -15.13
C ALA A 414 21.24 -28.96 -16.32
N LEU A 415 19.92 -28.99 -16.08
CA LEU A 415 18.90 -28.75 -17.10
C LEU A 415 19.07 -27.38 -17.75
N TYR A 416 19.22 -26.34 -16.94
CA TYR A 416 19.44 -24.98 -17.42
C TYR A 416 20.71 -24.89 -18.28
N ASP A 417 21.84 -25.45 -17.82
CA ASP A 417 23.12 -25.40 -18.53
C ASP A 417 23.04 -26.12 -19.89
N GLN A 418 22.30 -27.24 -19.98
CA GLN A 418 22.05 -27.96 -21.24
C GLN A 418 21.21 -27.16 -22.24
N ILE A 419 20.21 -26.42 -21.76
CA ILE A 419 19.37 -25.56 -22.61
C ILE A 419 20.16 -24.31 -23.02
N ALA A 420 20.90 -23.70 -22.10
CA ALA A 420 21.72 -22.52 -22.34
C ALA A 420 22.86 -22.79 -23.35
N ALA A 421 23.33 -24.03 -23.47
CA ALA A 421 24.27 -24.43 -24.53
C ALA A 421 23.69 -24.25 -25.96
N GLN A 422 22.37 -24.15 -26.10
CA GLN A 422 21.67 -23.95 -27.37
C GLN A 422 21.05 -22.54 -27.46
N LYS A 423 21.50 -21.60 -26.62
CA LYS A 423 20.95 -20.25 -26.50
C LYS A 423 20.78 -19.54 -27.84
N ASP A 424 21.84 -19.43 -28.64
CA ASP A 424 21.82 -18.65 -29.89
C ASP A 424 20.82 -19.24 -30.91
N ALA A 425 20.72 -20.57 -30.97
CA ALA A 425 19.77 -21.26 -31.84
C ALA A 425 18.33 -21.08 -31.37
N LEU A 426 18.09 -21.09 -30.06
CA LEU A 426 16.77 -20.88 -29.47
C LEU A 426 16.30 -19.44 -29.64
N GLU A 427 17.15 -18.44 -29.39
CA GLU A 427 16.82 -17.02 -29.59
C GLU A 427 16.51 -16.74 -31.07
N ALA A 428 17.28 -17.32 -32.00
CA ALA A 428 17.02 -17.18 -33.44
C ALA A 428 15.70 -17.84 -33.87
N ALA A 429 15.36 -19.00 -33.31
CA ALA A 429 14.13 -19.73 -33.63
C ALA A 429 12.88 -19.07 -33.02
N ILE A 430 12.99 -18.54 -31.81
CA ILE A 430 11.89 -17.90 -31.07
C ILE A 430 11.65 -16.47 -31.61
N GLY A 431 12.70 -15.77 -32.05
CA GLY A 431 12.60 -14.42 -32.58
C GLY A 431 12.38 -13.34 -31.51
N TYR A 432 12.59 -13.68 -30.24
CA TYR A 432 12.56 -12.75 -29.11
C TYR A 432 13.88 -12.81 -28.34
N PRO A 433 14.37 -11.69 -27.78
CA PRO A 433 15.48 -11.71 -26.84
C PRO A 433 15.05 -12.45 -25.57
N LEU A 434 15.90 -13.34 -25.08
CA LEU A 434 15.62 -14.13 -23.89
C LEU A 434 16.48 -13.68 -22.72
N SER A 435 15.85 -13.60 -21.55
CA SER A 435 16.51 -13.45 -20.27
C SER A 435 16.86 -14.83 -19.72
N TRP A 436 18.15 -15.06 -19.48
CA TRP A 436 18.72 -16.32 -19.03
C TRP A 436 19.17 -16.17 -17.58
N GLN A 437 18.39 -16.71 -16.64
CA GLN A 437 18.61 -16.55 -15.21
C GLN A 437 18.88 -17.92 -14.57
N ARG A 438 20.16 -18.21 -14.33
CA ARG A 438 20.56 -19.46 -13.66
C ARG A 438 20.13 -19.50 -12.19
N LEU A 439 20.11 -18.35 -11.51
CA LEU A 439 19.71 -18.19 -10.08
C LEU A 439 20.52 -19.11 -9.13
N ASP A 440 21.84 -18.95 -9.08
CA ASP A 440 22.75 -19.85 -8.34
C ASP A 440 22.47 -19.94 -6.83
N ASP A 441 21.91 -18.89 -6.26
CA ASP A 441 21.47 -18.77 -4.87
C ASP A 441 20.10 -19.41 -4.61
N ARG A 442 19.38 -19.82 -5.65
CA ARG A 442 18.04 -20.44 -5.57
C ARG A 442 18.04 -21.88 -6.09
N ARG A 443 17.05 -22.66 -5.64
CA ARG A 443 16.81 -24.02 -6.15
C ARG A 443 16.42 -24.01 -7.63
N ALA A 444 15.53 -23.12 -8.02
CA ALA A 444 14.97 -23.05 -9.37
C ALA A 444 15.89 -22.31 -10.36
N SER A 445 15.64 -22.46 -11.66
CA SER A 445 16.26 -21.67 -12.73
C SER A 445 15.15 -21.08 -13.62
N ARG A 446 15.42 -20.00 -14.34
CA ARG A 446 14.41 -19.33 -15.18
C ARG A 446 14.97 -18.95 -16.55
N ILE A 447 14.14 -19.13 -17.58
CA ILE A 447 14.35 -18.56 -18.92
C ILE A 447 13.06 -17.82 -19.29
N ALA A 448 13.15 -16.53 -19.65
CA ALA A 448 11.95 -15.72 -19.86
C ALA A 448 12.08 -14.73 -21.02
N ILE A 449 10.97 -14.47 -21.70
CA ILE A 449 10.78 -13.23 -22.49
C ILE A 449 10.29 -12.15 -21.53
N ILE A 450 10.93 -10.98 -21.57
CA ILE A 450 10.62 -9.83 -20.72
C ILE A 450 9.99 -8.73 -21.59
N LEU A 451 8.77 -8.32 -21.26
CA LEU A 451 8.08 -7.18 -21.86
C LEU A 451 8.03 -6.04 -20.83
N GLU A 452 8.80 -4.99 -21.08
CA GLU A 452 8.91 -3.81 -20.19
C GLU A 452 7.71 -2.84 -20.34
N GLY A 453 7.47 -2.05 -19.29
CA GLY A 453 6.40 -1.05 -19.23
C GLY A 453 4.99 -1.64 -19.20
N GLN A 454 4.85 -2.89 -18.74
CA GLN A 454 3.62 -3.67 -18.67
C GLN A 454 3.21 -3.89 -17.22
N ALA A 455 2.23 -3.12 -16.76
CA ALA A 455 1.63 -3.28 -15.44
C ALA A 455 0.15 -3.61 -15.55
N ILE A 456 -0.37 -4.41 -14.61
CA ILE A 456 -1.81 -4.70 -14.56
C ILE A 456 -2.67 -3.44 -14.32
N THR A 457 -2.06 -2.37 -13.81
CA THR A 457 -2.68 -1.06 -13.60
C THR A 457 -2.68 -0.17 -14.85
N ASN A 458 -2.15 -0.64 -15.98
CA ASN A 458 -2.21 0.09 -17.25
C ASN A 458 -3.64 0.19 -17.79
N ASP A 459 -3.87 1.15 -18.69
CA ASP A 459 -5.17 1.32 -19.34
C ASP A 459 -5.56 0.13 -20.25
N ASP A 460 -6.85 -0.02 -20.50
CA ASP A 460 -7.42 -1.13 -21.28
C ASP A 460 -6.80 -1.29 -22.67
N LYS A 461 -6.39 -0.19 -23.32
CA LYS A 461 -5.78 -0.24 -24.67
C LYS A 461 -4.38 -0.82 -24.59
N LYS A 462 -3.59 -0.45 -23.58
CA LYS A 462 -2.28 -1.06 -23.33
C LYS A 462 -2.42 -2.54 -22.98
N LEU A 463 -3.36 -2.90 -22.09
CA LEU A 463 -3.60 -4.29 -21.71
C LEU A 463 -4.07 -5.14 -22.91
N ALA A 464 -4.87 -4.58 -23.83
CA ALA A 464 -5.25 -5.27 -25.06
C ALA A 464 -4.04 -5.56 -25.98
N ARG A 465 -3.17 -4.57 -26.19
CA ARG A 465 -1.93 -4.76 -26.95
C ARG A 465 -1.00 -5.77 -26.29
N LEU A 466 -0.91 -5.75 -24.97
CA LEU A 466 -0.12 -6.72 -24.20
C LEU A 466 -0.62 -8.14 -24.44
N ARG A 467 -1.95 -8.37 -24.47
CA ARG A 467 -2.50 -9.70 -24.75
C ARG A 467 -2.13 -10.18 -26.15
N GLU A 468 -2.28 -9.33 -27.16
CA GLU A 468 -1.90 -9.67 -28.54
C GLU A 468 -0.42 -10.06 -28.64
N GLU A 469 0.47 -9.27 -28.02
CA GLU A 469 1.91 -9.53 -28.03
C GLU A 469 2.26 -10.79 -27.20
N ALA A 470 1.61 -10.99 -26.06
CA ALA A 470 1.81 -12.17 -25.21
C ALA A 470 1.41 -13.47 -25.93
N ILE A 471 0.31 -13.48 -26.69
CA ILE A 471 -0.13 -14.63 -27.49
C ILE A 471 0.91 -14.98 -28.56
N LYS A 472 1.40 -13.96 -29.27
CA LYS A 472 2.42 -14.13 -30.31
C LYS A 472 3.72 -14.66 -29.72
N ALA A 473 4.20 -14.06 -28.64
CA ALA A 473 5.43 -14.45 -27.98
C ALA A 473 5.34 -15.86 -27.37
N VAL A 474 4.25 -16.22 -26.70
CA VAL A 474 4.12 -17.57 -26.11
C VAL A 474 4.00 -18.66 -27.19
N THR A 475 3.38 -18.36 -28.32
CA THR A 475 3.25 -19.32 -29.43
C THR A 475 4.62 -19.59 -30.07
N ALA A 476 5.49 -18.59 -30.15
CA ALA A 476 6.87 -18.76 -30.59
C ALA A 476 7.76 -19.45 -29.53
N PHE A 477 7.50 -19.19 -28.24
CA PHE A 477 8.33 -19.64 -27.11
C PHE A 477 8.02 -21.07 -26.64
N ALA A 478 6.74 -21.46 -26.58
CA ALA A 478 6.30 -22.65 -25.85
C ALA A 478 6.83 -23.97 -26.45
N GLN A 479 6.79 -24.12 -27.78
CA GLN A 479 7.24 -25.36 -28.42
C GLN A 479 8.76 -25.55 -28.34
N PRO A 480 9.61 -24.58 -28.76
CA PRO A 480 11.06 -24.74 -28.69
C PRO A 480 11.56 -24.99 -27.26
N MET A 481 11.00 -24.28 -26.28
CA MET A 481 11.38 -24.45 -24.87
C MET A 481 10.89 -25.76 -24.28
N GLY A 482 9.66 -26.17 -24.62
CA GLY A 482 9.11 -27.46 -24.20
C GLY A 482 9.91 -28.66 -24.75
N GLU A 483 10.36 -28.59 -26.01
CA GLU A 483 11.23 -29.62 -26.56
C GLU A 483 12.63 -29.60 -25.93
N ALA A 484 13.18 -28.41 -25.67
CA ALA A 484 14.51 -28.25 -25.09
C ALA A 484 14.58 -28.83 -23.66
N ILE A 485 13.57 -28.58 -22.82
CA ILE A 485 13.54 -29.09 -21.44
C ILE A 485 13.40 -30.61 -21.38
N LEU A 486 12.55 -31.21 -22.24
CA LEU A 486 12.39 -32.66 -22.31
C LEU A 486 13.67 -33.35 -22.81
N LYS A 487 14.26 -32.84 -23.91
CA LYS A 487 15.54 -33.35 -24.45
C LYS A 487 16.68 -33.20 -23.45
N ALA A 488 16.69 -32.13 -22.65
CA ALA A 488 17.70 -31.93 -21.61
C ALA A 488 17.54 -32.96 -20.48
N SER A 489 16.31 -33.22 -20.03
CA SER A 489 16.01 -34.27 -19.03
C SER A 489 16.47 -35.63 -19.53
N ASP A 490 16.05 -36.05 -20.72
CA ASP A 490 16.39 -37.37 -21.27
C ASP A 490 17.89 -37.62 -21.34
N ARG A 491 18.68 -36.59 -21.70
CA ARG A 491 20.15 -36.68 -21.74
C ARG A 491 20.78 -36.82 -20.37
N ILE A 492 20.25 -36.13 -19.36
CA ILE A 492 20.77 -36.19 -17.99
C ILE A 492 20.35 -37.51 -17.34
N ASP A 493 19.16 -38.01 -17.63
CA ASP A 493 18.65 -39.25 -17.05
C ASP A 493 19.25 -40.51 -17.74
N SER A 494 19.71 -40.38 -18.98
CA SER A 494 20.36 -41.47 -19.74
C SER A 494 21.89 -41.54 -19.62
N GLY A 495 22.53 -40.54 -19.01
CA GLY A 495 23.99 -40.41 -18.89
C GLY A 495 24.46 -40.51 -17.45
#